data_AF-A0A926U6J8-F1
#
_entry.id   AF-A0A926U6J8-F1
#
_cell.length_a   1.000
_cell.length_b   1.000
_cell.length_c   1.000
_cell.angle_alpha   90.00
_cell.angle_beta   90.00
_cell.angle_gamma   90.00
#
_symmetry.space_group_name_H-M   'P 1'
#
loop_
_entity.id
_entity.type
_entity.pdbx_description
1 polymer ?
#
loop_
_entity_poly.entity_id
_entity_poly.type
_entity_poly.pdbx_seq_one_letter_code
_entity_poly.pdbx_strand_id
1 'polypeptide(L)'
;MPLNLLYENILFVVTATLFLVVVGWTWRNAKPYDLPQPLPDWFKVWFLTMQIGGIGLPLVGLVWSIWQGYSSVALVLVSYFVLLVLQILCESLSLRQFRSVVFVMVPYIYLPYRVWQLYEGLTWLNLGDELPWIQNLLLLEIVLWTGNYALDVTQLPRLLHWEVKDDGSY
;
A
#
# COMPACT_ATOMS: atom_id res chain seq x y z
N MET A 1 1.97 6.13 -24.26
CA MET A 1 2.59 7.28 -23.58
C MET A 1 3.04 6.87 -22.16
N PRO A 2 3.99 5.91 -22.03
CA PRO A 2 4.42 5.31 -20.75
C PRO A 2 5.13 6.29 -19.80
N LEU A 3 5.52 7.48 -20.30
CA LEU A 3 6.21 8.50 -19.52
C LEU A 3 5.36 9.01 -18.35
N ASN A 4 4.03 9.19 -18.50
CA ASN A 4 3.24 9.90 -17.48
C ASN A 4 3.18 9.14 -16.14
N LEU A 5 2.86 7.84 -16.15
CA LEU A 5 2.85 6.99 -14.95
C LEU A 5 4.22 6.93 -14.27
N LEU A 6 5.31 6.85 -15.03
CA LEU A 6 6.66 6.86 -14.46
C LEU A 6 6.98 8.21 -13.80
N TYR A 7 6.63 9.33 -14.44
CA TYR A 7 6.79 10.65 -13.83
C TYR A 7 5.94 10.83 -12.58
N GLU A 8 4.68 10.41 -12.62
CA GLU A 8 3.78 10.43 -11.45
C GLU A 8 4.36 9.59 -10.32
N ASN A 9 4.86 8.38 -10.60
CA ASN A 9 5.47 7.52 -9.59
C ASN A 9 6.73 8.15 -8.98
N ILE A 10 7.59 8.75 -9.80
CA ILE A 10 8.79 9.44 -9.31
C ILE A 10 8.41 10.65 -8.46
N LEU A 11 7.47 11.48 -8.94
CA LEU A 11 6.99 12.64 -8.21
C LEU A 11 6.37 12.24 -6.86
N PHE A 12 5.56 11.18 -6.86
CA PHE A 12 5.00 10.59 -5.66
C PHE A 12 6.08 10.13 -4.70
N VAL A 13 7.05 9.32 -5.15
CA VAL A 13 8.14 8.80 -4.31
C VAL A 13 8.96 9.94 -3.70
N VAL A 14 9.31 10.96 -4.49
CA VAL A 14 10.04 12.14 -4.00
C VAL A 14 9.22 12.87 -2.94
N THR A 15 7.94 13.13 -3.22
CA THR A 15 7.06 13.87 -2.29
C THR A 15 6.80 13.09 -1.01
N ALA A 16 6.51 11.79 -1.11
CA ALA A 16 6.30 10.89 0.03
C ALA A 16 7.57 10.77 0.87
N THR A 17 8.74 10.64 0.24
CA THR A 17 10.03 10.57 0.93
C THR A 17 10.31 11.86 1.68
N LEU A 18 10.15 13.01 1.03
CA LEU A 18 10.32 14.32 1.67
C LEU A 18 9.40 14.48 2.87
N PHE A 19 8.12 14.12 2.72
CA PHE A 19 7.16 14.14 3.83
C PHE A 19 7.61 13.25 4.98
N LEU A 20 7.93 11.97 4.72
CA LEU A 20 8.37 11.03 5.75
C LEU A 20 9.66 11.46 6.44
N VAL A 21 10.59 12.09 5.73
CA VAL A 21 11.83 12.64 6.30
C VAL A 21 11.53 13.82 7.22
N VAL A 22 10.73 14.80 6.78
CA VAL A 22 10.35 15.98 7.59
C VAL A 22 9.63 15.53 8.85
N VAL A 23 8.69 14.61 8.69
CA VAL A 23 7.87 14.08 9.79
C VAL A 23 8.71 13.24 10.75
N GLY A 24 9.58 12.36 10.23
CA GLY A 24 10.52 11.57 11.02
C GLY A 24 11.49 12.45 11.81
N TRP A 25 11.95 13.55 11.22
CA TRP A 25 12.78 14.54 11.92
C TRP A 25 12.00 15.26 13.02
N THR A 26 10.76 15.68 12.74
CA THR A 26 9.91 16.42 13.69
C THR A 26 9.58 15.57 14.92
N TRP A 27 9.31 14.28 14.73
CA TRP A 27 9.04 13.32 15.80
C TRP A 27 10.24 12.47 16.21
N ARG A 28 11.48 12.88 15.92
CA ARG A 28 12.69 12.12 16.28
C ARG A 28 12.86 11.88 17.79
N ASN A 29 12.27 12.74 18.61
CA ASN A 29 12.31 12.67 20.07
C ASN A 29 11.01 12.09 20.66
N ALA A 30 10.09 11.60 19.82
CA ALA A 30 8.90 10.91 20.30
C ALA A 30 9.28 9.61 21.03
N LYS A 31 8.38 9.12 21.88
CA LYS A 31 8.56 7.83 22.54
C LYS A 31 8.73 6.73 21.48
N PRO A 32 9.63 5.76 21.69
CA PRO A 32 9.72 4.60 20.82
C PRO A 32 8.35 3.95 20.67
N TYR A 33 7.97 3.71 19.43
CA TYR A 33 6.70 3.11 19.06
C TYR A 33 6.87 1.60 18.90
N ASP A 34 5.98 0.85 19.55
CA ASP A 34 5.82 -0.59 19.39
C ASP A 34 4.36 -0.87 19.01
N LEU A 35 4.13 -1.94 18.24
CA LEU A 35 2.77 -2.31 17.86
C LEU A 35 1.95 -2.74 19.10
N PRO A 36 0.66 -2.36 19.17
CA PRO A 36 -0.21 -2.81 20.26
C PRO A 36 -0.35 -4.34 20.23
N GLN A 37 -0.03 -4.97 21.36
CA GLN A 37 -0.17 -6.42 21.56
C GLN A 37 -1.31 -6.74 22.54
N PRO A 38 -2.06 -7.84 22.33
CA PRO A 38 -1.97 -8.78 21.20
C PRO A 38 -2.60 -8.19 19.92
N LEU A 39 -2.18 -8.69 18.75
CA LEU A 39 -2.86 -8.39 17.50
C LEU A 39 -4.22 -9.11 17.46
N PRO A 40 -5.28 -8.51 16.88
CA PRO A 40 -6.56 -9.18 16.71
C PRO A 40 -6.42 -10.49 15.93
N ASP A 41 -7.17 -11.54 16.28
CA ASP A 41 -7.07 -12.81 15.56
C ASP A 41 -7.53 -12.74 14.10
N TRP A 42 -8.50 -11.88 13.80
CA TRP A 42 -8.94 -11.61 12.42
C TRP A 42 -7.83 -11.01 11.55
N PHE A 43 -6.84 -10.33 12.16
CA PHE A 43 -5.73 -9.71 11.44
C PHE A 43 -4.89 -10.75 10.70
N LYS A 44 -4.72 -11.96 11.24
CA LYS A 44 -3.95 -13.04 10.59
C LYS A 44 -4.60 -13.45 9.26
N VAL A 45 -5.93 -13.60 9.27
CA VAL A 45 -6.70 -13.97 8.07
C VAL A 45 -6.63 -12.84 7.05
N TRP A 46 -6.87 -11.60 7.49
CA TRP A 46 -6.80 -10.42 6.62
C TRP A 46 -5.41 -10.24 6.00
N PHE A 47 -4.35 -10.38 6.80
CA PHE A 47 -2.97 -10.29 6.33
C PHE A 47 -2.64 -11.36 5.27
N LEU A 48 -3.15 -12.58 5.45
CA LEU A 48 -3.00 -13.63 4.43
C LEU A 48 -3.77 -13.28 3.15
N THR A 49 -4.99 -12.77 3.26
CA THR A 49 -5.78 -12.29 2.11
C THR A 49 -5.04 -11.21 1.35
N MET A 50 -4.43 -10.23 2.03
CA MET A 50 -3.65 -9.17 1.39
C MET A 50 -2.38 -9.67 0.71
N GLN A 51 -1.72 -10.69 1.24
CA GLN A 51 -0.56 -11.29 0.58
C GLN A 51 -0.96 -12.08 -0.67
N ILE A 52 -1.99 -12.91 -0.59
CA ILE A 52 -2.43 -13.72 -1.74
C ILE A 52 -3.04 -12.81 -2.81
N GLY A 53 -3.95 -11.93 -2.42
CA GLY A 53 -4.58 -10.95 -3.29
C GLY A 53 -3.54 -9.98 -3.83
N GLY A 54 -3.02 -9.10 -2.97
CA GLY A 54 -2.19 -7.97 -3.37
C GLY A 54 -0.77 -8.29 -3.84
N ILE A 55 -0.24 -9.50 -3.62
CA ILE A 55 1.07 -9.92 -4.13
C ILE A 55 0.92 -11.09 -5.09
N GLY A 56 0.25 -12.15 -4.66
CA GLY A 56 0.15 -13.39 -5.42
C GLY A 56 -0.51 -13.20 -6.79
N LEU A 57 -1.72 -12.63 -6.82
CA LEU A 57 -2.48 -12.47 -8.07
C LEU A 57 -1.79 -11.48 -9.06
N PRO A 58 -1.35 -10.27 -8.65
CA PRO A 58 -0.56 -9.38 -9.51
C PRO A 58 0.72 -10.00 -10.03
N LEU A 59 1.37 -10.87 -9.25
CA LEU A 59 2.62 -11.53 -9.67
C LEU A 59 2.34 -12.53 -10.80
N VAL A 60 1.26 -13.29 -10.70
CA VAL A 60 0.79 -14.15 -11.80
C VAL A 60 0.47 -13.31 -13.03
N GLY A 61 -0.24 -12.19 -12.84
CA GLY A 61 -0.48 -11.19 -13.89
C GLY A 61 0.80 -10.71 -14.58
N LEU A 62 1.82 -10.40 -13.80
CA LEU A 62 3.10 -9.89 -14.29
C LEU A 62 3.83 -10.96 -15.11
N VAL A 63 4.02 -12.15 -14.54
CA VAL A 63 4.71 -13.26 -15.23
C VAL A 63 4.01 -13.60 -16.54
N TRP A 64 2.68 -13.67 -16.52
CA TRP A 64 1.91 -13.92 -17.73
C TRP A 64 2.08 -12.79 -18.76
N SER A 65 2.02 -11.53 -18.33
CA SER A 65 2.16 -10.39 -19.24
C SER A 65 3.53 -10.35 -19.93
N ILE A 66 4.60 -10.68 -19.21
CA ILE A 66 5.95 -10.80 -19.76
C ILE A 66 6.01 -11.95 -20.76
N TRP A 67 5.45 -13.11 -20.40
CA TRP A 67 5.45 -14.28 -21.28
C TRP A 67 4.69 -14.01 -22.60
N GLN A 68 3.57 -13.29 -22.53
CA GLN A 68 2.78 -12.93 -23.71
C GLN A 68 3.30 -11.70 -24.47
N GLY A 69 4.32 -11.01 -23.95
CA GLY A 69 4.89 -9.81 -24.58
C GLY A 69 4.07 -8.53 -24.39
N TYR A 70 3.09 -8.50 -23.48
CA TYR A 70 2.26 -7.34 -23.18
C TYR A 70 3.02 -6.31 -22.33
N SER A 71 3.89 -5.55 -23.00
CA SER A 71 4.80 -4.59 -22.37
C SER A 71 4.08 -3.51 -21.55
N SER A 72 2.90 -3.06 -21.99
CA SER A 72 2.08 -2.08 -21.26
C SER A 72 1.56 -2.63 -19.94
N VAL A 73 1.03 -3.85 -19.93
CA VAL A 73 0.55 -4.54 -18.72
C VAL A 73 1.72 -4.80 -17.77
N ALA A 74 2.85 -5.29 -18.31
CA ALA A 74 4.06 -5.51 -17.53
C ALA A 74 4.55 -4.22 -16.88
N LEU A 75 4.55 -3.09 -17.59
CA LEU A 75 4.95 -1.79 -17.04
C LEU A 75 4.08 -1.35 -15.86
N VAL A 76 2.74 -1.50 -15.98
CA VAL A 76 1.80 -1.17 -14.90
C VAL A 76 2.07 -2.05 -13.67
N LEU A 77 2.20 -3.37 -13.86
CA LEU A 77 2.41 -4.30 -12.75
C LEU A 77 3.80 -4.20 -12.12
N VAL A 78 4.85 -3.95 -12.91
CA VAL A 78 6.19 -3.65 -12.37
C VAL A 78 6.16 -2.38 -11.54
N SER A 79 5.53 -1.32 -12.04
CA SER A 79 5.40 -0.05 -11.32
C SER A 79 4.64 -0.23 -10.00
N TYR A 80 3.59 -1.05 -10.01
CA TYR A 80 2.85 -1.45 -8.84
C TYR A 80 3.75 -2.16 -7.81
N PHE A 81 4.53 -3.17 -8.23
CA PHE A 81 5.43 -3.89 -7.33
C PHE A 81 6.56 -3.01 -6.77
N VAL A 82 7.11 -2.12 -7.58
CA VAL A 82 8.14 -1.17 -7.11
C VAL A 82 7.61 -0.33 -5.95
N LEU A 83 6.41 0.22 -6.07
CA LEU A 83 5.80 1.00 -4.99
C LEU A 83 5.39 0.15 -3.80
N LEU A 84 4.96 -1.08 -4.02
CA LEU A 84 4.67 -2.02 -2.94
C LEU A 84 5.92 -2.34 -2.11
N VAL A 85 7.04 -2.63 -2.79
CA VAL A 85 8.33 -2.85 -2.12
C VAL A 85 8.78 -1.60 -1.38
N LEU A 86 8.66 -0.41 -1.98
CA LEU A 86 9.00 0.85 -1.31
C LEU A 86 8.15 1.10 -0.07
N GLN A 87 6.83 0.85 -0.13
CA GLN A 87 5.96 0.94 1.04
C GLN A 87 6.46 0.01 2.16
N ILE A 88 6.67 -1.28 1.85
CA ILE A 88 7.12 -2.28 2.83
C ILE A 88 8.47 -1.90 3.44
N LEU A 89 9.39 -1.35 2.63
CA LEU A 89 10.68 -0.86 3.12
C LEU A 89 10.49 0.33 4.06
N CYS A 90 9.68 1.34 3.69
CA CYS A 90 9.37 2.48 4.55
C CYS A 90 8.74 2.04 5.87
N GLU A 91 7.79 1.11 5.83
CA GLU A 91 7.14 0.54 7.01
C GLU A 91 8.14 -0.22 7.89
N SER A 92 8.95 -1.09 7.31
CA SER A 92 9.95 -1.88 8.03
C SER A 92 11.01 -1.01 8.67
N LEU A 93 11.53 -0.01 7.95
CA LEU A 93 12.54 0.93 8.46
C LEU A 93 11.95 1.77 9.61
N SER A 94 10.79 2.38 9.39
CA SER A 94 10.15 3.24 10.41
C SER A 94 9.79 2.46 11.66
N LEU A 95 9.25 1.24 11.54
CA LEU A 95 8.84 0.43 12.68
C LEU A 95 10.00 -0.31 13.35
N ARG A 96 10.78 -1.10 12.60
CA ARG A 96 11.74 -2.04 13.18
C ARG A 96 13.09 -1.40 13.49
N GLN A 97 13.55 -0.49 12.63
CA GLN A 97 14.86 0.14 12.79
C GLN A 97 14.74 1.43 13.62
N PHE A 98 13.81 2.31 13.27
CA PHE A 98 13.66 3.60 13.94
C PHE A 98 12.67 3.61 15.10
N ARG A 99 11.82 2.57 15.23
CA ARG A 99 10.74 2.50 16.23
C ARG A 99 9.95 3.81 16.31
N SER A 100 9.56 4.32 15.16
CA SER A 100 8.95 5.63 14.99
C SER A 100 7.47 5.49 14.71
N VAL A 101 6.66 6.36 15.33
CA VAL A 101 5.22 6.48 15.06
C VAL A 101 4.92 6.83 13.60
N VAL A 102 5.92 7.33 12.86
CA VAL A 102 5.83 7.60 11.42
C VAL A 102 5.44 6.38 10.61
N PHE A 103 5.72 5.17 11.12
CA PHE A 103 5.21 3.92 10.55
C PHE A 103 3.70 3.98 10.27
N VAL A 104 2.92 4.54 11.21
CA VAL A 104 1.46 4.66 11.07
C VAL A 104 1.12 5.47 9.83
N MET A 105 1.90 6.51 9.47
CA MET A 105 1.61 7.41 8.35
C MET A 105 1.88 6.80 6.97
N VAL A 106 2.77 5.81 6.87
CA VAL A 106 3.19 5.22 5.60
C VAL A 106 2.02 4.66 4.78
N PRO A 107 1.15 3.77 5.30
CA PRO A 107 0.01 3.25 4.54
C PRO A 107 -0.95 4.36 4.09
N TYR A 108 -1.12 5.43 4.86
CA TYR A 108 -2.02 6.55 4.48
C TYR A 108 -1.52 7.37 3.31
N ILE A 109 -0.23 7.29 2.98
CA ILE A 109 0.36 7.96 1.83
C ILE A 109 0.40 7.02 0.63
N TYR A 110 0.86 5.78 0.85
CA TYR A 110 1.08 4.83 -0.24
C TYR A 110 -0.20 4.16 -0.75
N LEU A 111 -1.18 3.87 0.12
CA LEU A 111 -2.40 3.18 -0.32
C LEU A 111 -3.29 4.03 -1.23
N PRO A 112 -3.58 5.32 -0.93
CA PRO A 112 -4.36 6.15 -1.85
C PRO A 112 -3.68 6.30 -3.22
N TYR A 113 -2.36 6.47 -3.22
CA TYR A 113 -1.61 6.56 -4.47
C TYR A 113 -1.58 5.23 -5.23
N ARG A 114 -1.49 4.08 -4.54
CA ARG A 114 -1.60 2.76 -5.18
C ARG A 114 -2.96 2.57 -5.86
N VAL A 115 -4.04 2.96 -5.19
CA VAL A 115 -5.39 2.92 -5.77
C VAL A 115 -5.47 3.81 -7.02
N TRP A 116 -4.91 5.02 -6.96
CA TRP A 116 -4.79 5.90 -8.13
C TRP A 116 -3.99 5.26 -9.26
N GLN A 117 -2.82 4.69 -8.96
CA GLN A 117 -1.94 4.03 -9.93
C GLN A 117 -2.64 2.87 -10.65
N LEU A 118 -3.42 2.07 -9.91
CA LEU A 118 -4.19 0.97 -10.47
C LEU A 118 -5.34 1.46 -11.35
N TYR A 119 -6.00 2.56 -10.95
CA TYR A 119 -7.03 3.21 -11.75
C TYR A 119 -6.46 3.76 -13.08
N GLU A 120 -5.33 4.45 -13.03
CA GLU A 120 -4.62 4.89 -14.23
C GLU A 120 -4.19 3.68 -15.10
N GLY A 121 -3.69 2.61 -14.48
CA GLY A 121 -3.42 1.37 -15.18
C GLY A 121 -4.65 0.82 -15.91
N LEU A 122 -5.82 0.88 -15.28
CA LEU A 122 -7.09 0.44 -15.88
C LEU A 122 -7.50 1.34 -17.06
N THR A 123 -7.44 2.66 -16.92
CA THR A 123 -7.81 3.59 -18.00
C THR A 123 -6.89 3.45 -19.22
N TRP A 124 -5.61 3.14 -19.00
CA TRP A 124 -4.63 2.92 -20.05
C TRP A 124 -4.87 1.62 -20.84
N LEU A 125 -5.26 0.56 -20.14
CA LEU A 125 -5.52 -0.75 -20.75
C LEU A 125 -6.91 -0.87 -21.39
N ASN A 126 -7.79 0.13 -21.23
CA ASN A 126 -9.19 0.09 -21.70
C ASN A 126 -9.38 0.53 -23.17
N LEU A 127 -8.30 0.85 -23.90
CA LEU A 127 -8.38 1.51 -25.23
C LEU A 127 -8.17 0.60 -26.45
N GLY A 128 -8.01 -0.72 -26.28
CA GLY A 128 -7.92 -1.61 -27.45
C GLY A 128 -7.45 -3.05 -27.20
N ASP A 129 -7.00 -3.37 -25.98
CA ASP A 129 -6.48 -4.70 -25.67
C ASP A 129 -7.61 -5.58 -25.10
N GLU A 130 -7.97 -6.65 -25.81
CA GLU A 130 -8.96 -7.67 -25.40
C GLU A 130 -8.45 -8.51 -24.19
N LEU A 131 -8.14 -7.88 -23.06
CA LEU A 131 -7.56 -8.50 -21.86
C LEU A 131 -8.50 -8.36 -20.64
N PRO A 132 -9.73 -8.89 -20.71
CA PRO A 132 -10.75 -8.69 -19.66
C PRO A 132 -10.30 -9.22 -18.30
N TRP A 133 -9.47 -10.27 -18.28
CA TRP A 133 -9.01 -10.85 -17.02
C TRP A 133 -7.98 -9.95 -16.29
N ILE A 134 -7.12 -9.22 -17.02
CA ILE A 134 -6.19 -8.25 -16.42
C ILE A 134 -6.96 -7.04 -15.88
N GLN A 135 -7.98 -6.59 -16.61
CA GLN A 135 -8.84 -5.50 -16.14
C GLN A 135 -9.58 -5.89 -14.85
N ASN A 136 -10.12 -7.11 -14.80
CA ASN A 136 -10.74 -7.65 -13.57
C ASN A 136 -9.73 -7.79 -12.43
N LEU A 137 -8.49 -8.18 -12.72
CA LEU A 137 -7.40 -8.22 -11.74
C LEU A 137 -7.13 -6.82 -11.16
N LEU A 138 -6.97 -5.79 -12.00
CA LEU A 138 -6.74 -4.43 -11.52
C LEU A 138 -7.93 -3.88 -10.72
N LEU A 139 -9.16 -4.18 -11.14
CA LEU A 139 -10.36 -3.81 -10.40
C LEU A 139 -10.40 -4.49 -9.02
N LEU A 140 -10.09 -5.78 -8.96
CA LEU A 140 -10.00 -6.54 -7.71
C LEU A 140 -8.96 -5.91 -6.78
N GLU A 141 -7.79 -5.56 -7.31
CA GLU A 141 -6.73 -4.89 -6.55
C GLU A 141 -7.20 -3.53 -6.01
N ILE A 142 -7.88 -2.71 -6.81
CA ILE A 142 -8.44 -1.43 -6.35
C ILE A 142 -9.36 -1.65 -5.15
N VAL A 143 -10.27 -2.63 -5.24
CA VAL A 143 -11.21 -2.95 -4.15
C VAL A 143 -10.44 -3.45 -2.91
N LEU A 144 -9.47 -4.34 -3.11
CA LEU A 144 -8.66 -4.92 -2.04
C LEU A 144 -7.87 -3.84 -1.29
N TRP A 145 -7.17 -2.97 -1.99
CA TRP A 145 -6.38 -1.89 -1.38
C TRP A 145 -7.24 -0.79 -0.75
N THR A 146 -8.42 -0.51 -1.33
CA THR A 146 -9.39 0.41 -0.72
C THR A 146 -9.94 -0.18 0.58
N GLY A 147 -10.28 -1.47 0.59
CA GLY A 147 -10.69 -2.18 1.81
C GLY A 147 -9.59 -2.19 2.87
N ASN A 148 -8.34 -2.42 2.46
CA ASN A 148 -7.20 -2.36 3.37
C ASN A 148 -7.00 -0.95 3.96
N TYR A 149 -7.12 0.09 3.14
CA TYR A 149 -7.05 1.47 3.61
C TYR A 149 -8.16 1.80 4.61
N ALA A 150 -9.40 1.37 4.34
CA ALA A 150 -10.50 1.56 5.27
C ALA A 150 -10.23 0.86 6.62
N LEU A 151 -9.69 -0.36 6.59
CA LEU A 151 -9.30 -1.07 7.81
C LEU A 151 -8.18 -0.33 8.55
N ASP A 152 -7.14 0.13 7.87
CA ASP A 152 -6.05 0.90 8.48
C ASP A 152 -6.63 2.13 9.22
N VAL A 153 -7.48 2.92 8.54
CA VAL A 153 -8.17 4.07 9.13
C VAL A 153 -8.97 3.67 10.38
N THR A 154 -9.70 2.54 10.35
CA THR A 154 -10.48 2.09 11.51
C THR A 154 -9.60 1.63 12.68
N GLN A 155 -8.37 1.20 12.41
CA GLN A 155 -7.42 0.77 13.43
C GLN A 155 -6.59 1.93 13.99
N LEU A 156 -6.68 3.16 13.46
CA LEU A 156 -5.95 4.33 13.96
C LEU A 156 -6.05 4.54 15.46
N PRO A 157 -7.24 4.47 16.10
CA PRO A 157 -7.34 4.68 17.54
C PRO A 157 -6.51 3.66 18.34
N ARG A 158 -6.51 2.40 17.89
CA ARG A 158 -5.71 1.33 18.50
C ARG A 158 -4.22 1.52 18.26
N LEU A 159 -3.83 1.86 17.04
CA LEU A 159 -2.43 2.13 16.69
C LEU A 159 -1.87 3.31 17.47
N LEU A 160 -2.65 4.38 17.66
CA LEU A 160 -2.22 5.57 18.40
C LEU A 160 -2.41 5.48 19.93
N HIS A 161 -2.86 4.32 20.44
CA HIS A 161 -3.23 4.13 21.85
C HIS A 161 -4.24 5.17 22.36
N TRP A 162 -5.18 5.59 21.51
CA TRP A 162 -6.31 6.46 21.83
C TRP A 162 -7.55 5.68 22.28
N GLU A 163 -7.38 4.40 22.60
CA GLU A 163 -8.45 3.58 23.17
C GLU A 163 -8.96 4.26 24.45
N VAL A 164 -10.25 4.64 24.44
CA VAL A 164 -10.92 5.16 25.63
C VAL A 164 -10.96 4.00 26.63
N LYS A 165 -10.44 4.21 27.84
CA LYS A 165 -10.63 3.25 28.93
C LYS A 165 -12.14 3.06 29.11
N ASP A 166 -12.60 1.81 29.02
CA ASP A 166 -13.87 1.47 29.64
C ASP A 166 -13.67 1.68 31.15
N ASP A 167 -14.21 2.78 31.66
CA ASP A 167 -14.38 2.97 33.09
C ASP A 167 -15.44 1.97 33.54
N GLY A 168 -15.02 0.72 33.71
CA GLY A 168 -15.77 -0.35 34.32
C GLY A 168 -16.03 -0.02 35.78
N SER A 169 -17.00 0.86 36.02
CA SER A 169 -17.59 1.14 37.32
C SER A 169 -19.10 0.98 37.22
N TYR A 170 -19.59 -0.23 37.48
CA TYR A 170 -20.86 -0.50 38.16
C TYR A 170 -20.73 -1.80 38.95
#